data_AF-S0F021-F1
#
_entry.id   AF-S0F021-F1
#
_cell.length_a   1.000
_cell.length_b   1.000
_cell.length_c   1.000
_cell.angle_alpha   90.00
_cell.angle_beta   90.00
_cell.angle_gamma   90.00
#
_symmetry.space_group_name_H-M   'P 1'
#
loop_
_entity.id
_entity.type
_entity.pdbx_description
1 polymer ?
#
loop_
_entity_poly.entity_id
_entity_poly.type
_entity_poly.pdbx_seq_one_letter_code
_entity_poly.pdbx_strand_id
1 'polypeptide(L)'
;MTPAGVQQNRIWKSSKVLLALIWSVIAFLLDGCGGGISSFTGGGIPPGRSAVLGQVIQAANPTAPVPDATVTITTSTPNGQFLSYRVYTDSNGQFAINGIPTGSVESPVTIQVQPNDTSLQSQHFSFLLANNRPTQVVIALLPANFNAANVAKIAITQVSNPSGNAPLYKAQVYDAQGNLLAIFPTLILDGGVATVNADGTFTVAGAAANITPQSITATVPSDTTPNPPTTTLPLSNGGKPTPDPNPTPPNL
;
A
#
# COMPACT_ATOMS: atom_id res chain seq x y z
N MET A 1 32.66 -54.36 -60.66
CA MET A 1 32.42 -55.35 -59.58
C MET A 1 32.23 -54.57 -58.28
N THR A 2 30.98 -54.54 -57.82
CA THR A 2 30.47 -54.16 -56.48
C THR A 2 31.03 -55.10 -55.37
N PRO A 3 30.75 -54.90 -54.06
CA PRO A 3 30.52 -53.69 -53.26
C PRO A 3 31.18 -53.77 -51.84
N ALA A 4 30.78 -52.85 -50.93
CA ALA A 4 30.54 -53.03 -49.49
C ALA A 4 31.52 -52.37 -48.50
N GLY A 5 30.95 -51.61 -47.55
CA GLY A 5 31.68 -51.13 -46.38
C GLY A 5 31.07 -49.94 -45.64
N VAL A 6 29.77 -49.97 -45.37
CA VAL A 6 29.11 -49.02 -44.44
C VAL A 6 29.57 -49.30 -43.01
N GLN A 7 30.11 -48.30 -42.32
CA GLN A 7 30.21 -48.27 -40.85
C GLN A 7 29.59 -46.97 -40.34
N GLN A 8 28.27 -47.01 -40.19
CA GLN A 8 27.54 -46.08 -39.33
C GLN A 8 27.85 -46.42 -37.87
N ASN A 9 28.67 -45.62 -37.20
CA ASN A 9 28.72 -45.65 -35.75
C ASN A 9 27.74 -44.64 -35.16
N ARG A 10 26.57 -45.20 -34.80
CA ARG A 10 25.62 -44.66 -33.83
C ARG A 10 26.37 -44.33 -32.53
N ILE A 11 26.44 -43.07 -32.14
CA ILE A 11 26.50 -42.71 -30.71
C ILE A 11 25.17 -42.06 -30.38
N TRP A 12 24.26 -42.95 -29.97
CA TRP A 12 22.93 -42.66 -29.49
C TRP A 12 23.04 -42.20 -28.03
N LYS A 13 22.44 -41.03 -27.77
CA LYS A 13 21.62 -40.75 -26.58
C LYS A 13 22.27 -40.96 -25.20
N SER A 14 22.90 -39.90 -24.70
CA SER A 14 23.04 -39.68 -23.26
C SER A 14 22.98 -38.19 -22.89
N SER A 15 22.13 -37.41 -23.56
CA SER A 15 21.92 -35.97 -23.29
C SER A 15 20.50 -35.64 -22.81
N LYS A 16 19.90 -36.49 -21.98
CA LYS A 16 18.58 -36.18 -21.36
C LYS A 16 18.51 -36.28 -19.84
N VAL A 17 19.58 -36.71 -19.17
CA VAL A 17 19.60 -36.76 -17.68
C VAL A 17 20.29 -35.53 -17.07
N LEU A 18 21.24 -34.90 -17.77
CA LEU A 18 21.91 -33.71 -17.25
C LEU A 18 21.13 -32.40 -17.44
N LEU A 19 20.11 -32.37 -18.31
CA LEU A 19 19.28 -31.18 -18.55
C LEU A 19 18.07 -31.08 -17.60
N ALA A 20 17.70 -32.17 -16.92
CA ALA A 20 16.58 -32.18 -15.97
C ALA A 20 16.97 -31.68 -14.57
N LEU A 21 18.26 -31.74 -14.21
CA LEU A 21 18.77 -31.25 -12.92
C LEU A 21 19.02 -29.74 -12.91
N ILE A 22 19.22 -29.11 -14.07
CA ILE A 22 19.43 -27.66 -14.16
C ILE A 22 18.10 -26.88 -14.14
N TRP A 23 16.99 -27.48 -14.58
CA TRP A 23 15.66 -26.86 -14.46
C TRP A 23 15.07 -26.92 -13.04
N SER A 24 15.47 -27.89 -12.21
CA SER A 24 14.97 -27.99 -10.83
C SER A 24 15.67 -27.04 -9.84
N VAL A 25 16.81 -26.46 -10.21
CA VAL A 25 17.51 -25.45 -9.39
C VAL A 25 17.08 -24.02 -9.72
N ILE A 26 16.53 -23.78 -10.92
CA ILE A 26 16.00 -22.46 -11.32
C ILE A 26 14.56 -22.23 -10.79
N ALA A 27 13.82 -23.30 -10.47
CA ALA A 27 12.47 -23.18 -9.88
C ALA A 27 12.47 -22.80 -8.38
N PHE A 28 13.62 -22.84 -7.70
CA PHE A 28 13.74 -22.47 -6.27
C PHE A 28 14.29 -21.05 -6.03
N LEU A 29 14.56 -20.28 -7.09
CA LEU A 29 14.99 -18.88 -7.00
C LEU A 29 13.87 -17.89 -7.38
N LEU A 30 12.65 -18.39 -7.64
CA LEU A 30 11.46 -17.58 -7.92
C LEU A 30 10.46 -17.55 -6.76
N ASP A 31 10.82 -18.06 -5.58
CA ASP A 31 10.25 -17.57 -4.32
C ASP A 31 10.88 -16.19 -4.00
N GLY A 32 10.73 -15.27 -4.96
CA GLY A 32 10.99 -13.86 -4.78
C GLY A 32 9.95 -13.35 -3.80
N CYS A 33 10.32 -13.43 -2.53
CA CYS A 33 9.85 -12.66 -1.39
C CYS A 33 8.76 -11.66 -1.77
N GLY A 34 7.51 -12.15 -1.81
CA GLY A 34 6.33 -11.32 -1.64
C GLY A 34 6.34 -10.79 -0.22
N GLY A 35 7.24 -9.83 0.06
CA GLY A 35 7.32 -9.06 1.29
C GLY A 35 6.14 -8.11 1.40
N GLY A 36 4.92 -8.67 1.27
CA GLY A 36 3.74 -8.04 1.81
C GLY A 36 4.03 -7.83 3.30
N ILE A 37 3.94 -6.59 3.74
CA ILE A 37 3.89 -6.10 5.12
C ILE A 37 3.24 -7.11 6.09
N SER A 38 4.02 -8.10 6.51
CA SER A 38 3.56 -9.20 7.33
C SER A 38 3.59 -8.70 8.76
N SER A 39 2.50 -8.03 9.17
CA SER A 39 2.12 -7.65 10.53
C SER A 39 3.28 -7.31 11.49
N PHE A 40 3.38 -6.06 11.91
CA PHE A 40 4.23 -5.69 13.05
C PHE A 40 3.66 -6.33 14.33
N THR A 41 4.20 -7.47 14.72
CA THR A 41 3.90 -8.16 16.01
C THR A 41 4.82 -7.68 17.14
N GLY A 42 5.63 -6.64 16.90
CA GLY A 42 6.66 -6.15 17.81
C GLY A 42 6.16 -5.18 18.88
N GLY A 43 5.30 -5.63 19.77
CA GLY A 43 4.93 -4.92 21.01
C GLY A 43 3.65 -4.08 20.92
N GLY A 44 2.84 -4.13 21.98
CA GLY A 44 1.61 -3.33 22.06
C GLY A 44 1.92 -1.84 22.02
N ILE A 45 1.14 -1.07 21.25
CA ILE A 45 1.21 0.39 21.24
C ILE A 45 0.85 0.89 22.65
N PRO A 46 1.74 1.60 23.36
CA PRO A 46 1.42 2.10 24.69
C PRO A 46 0.22 3.06 24.64
N PRO A 47 -0.60 3.12 25.71
CA PRO A 47 -1.66 4.11 25.81
C PRO A 47 -1.16 5.54 25.56
N GLY A 48 -1.89 6.31 24.75
CA GLY A 48 -1.54 7.69 24.40
C GLY A 48 -0.49 7.81 23.28
N ARG A 49 -0.25 6.72 22.55
CA ARG A 49 0.67 6.69 21.41
C ARG A 49 0.05 6.04 20.19
N SER A 50 0.69 6.25 19.07
CA SER A 50 0.31 5.70 17.78
C SER A 50 1.56 5.33 16.95
N ALA A 51 1.34 4.74 15.78
CA ALA A 51 2.39 4.36 14.85
C ALA A 51 1.99 4.74 13.43
N VAL A 52 2.96 5.22 12.64
CA VAL A 52 2.80 5.41 11.20
C VAL A 52 3.71 4.42 10.50
N LEU A 53 3.09 3.60 9.66
CA LEU A 53 3.73 2.60 8.82
C LEU A 53 3.52 3.04 7.38
N GLY A 54 4.51 2.91 6.52
CA GLY A 54 4.26 3.27 5.14
C GLY A 54 5.21 2.71 4.12
N GLN A 55 4.83 2.92 2.87
CA GLN A 55 5.62 2.59 1.70
C GLN A 55 5.60 3.78 0.75
N VAL A 56 6.76 4.13 0.21
CA VAL A 56 6.93 5.17 -0.80
C VAL A 56 7.13 4.48 -2.15
N ILE A 57 6.31 4.85 -3.11
CA ILE A 57 6.27 4.29 -4.47
C ILE A 57 6.25 5.41 -5.51
N GLN A 58 6.53 5.06 -6.76
CA GLN A 58 6.34 5.98 -7.88
C GLN A 58 4.87 6.02 -8.29
N ALA A 59 4.28 7.21 -8.39
CA ALA A 59 2.86 7.34 -8.76
C ALA A 59 2.57 6.81 -10.17
N ALA A 60 3.51 6.96 -11.11
CA ALA A 60 3.37 6.45 -12.48
C ALA A 60 3.61 4.93 -12.61
N ASN A 61 4.22 4.30 -11.59
CA ASN A 61 4.44 2.86 -11.54
C ASN A 61 4.34 2.37 -10.08
N PRO A 62 3.15 1.96 -9.61
CA PRO A 62 2.92 1.61 -8.21
C PRO A 62 3.71 0.40 -7.70
N THR A 63 4.33 -0.37 -8.59
CA THR A 63 5.24 -1.47 -8.22
C THR A 63 6.68 -1.03 -7.98
N ALA A 64 7.05 0.18 -8.41
CA ALA A 64 8.40 0.69 -8.25
C ALA A 64 8.53 1.37 -6.89
N PRO A 65 9.21 0.76 -5.91
CA PRO A 65 9.47 1.41 -4.64
C PRO A 65 10.46 2.56 -4.82
N VAL A 66 10.43 3.51 -3.90
CA VAL A 66 11.41 4.60 -3.83
C VAL A 66 12.31 4.37 -2.60
N PRO A 67 13.49 3.77 -2.77
CA PRO A 67 14.44 3.56 -1.68
C PRO A 67 15.16 4.85 -1.28
N ASP A 68 15.69 4.87 -0.06
CA ASP A 68 16.51 5.94 0.51
C ASP A 68 15.84 7.34 0.54
N ALA A 69 14.51 7.41 0.33
CA ALA A 69 13.75 8.63 0.46
C ALA A 69 13.73 9.07 1.93
N THR A 70 13.93 10.37 2.17
CA THR A 70 13.84 10.93 3.52
C THR A 70 12.38 11.20 3.85
N VAL A 71 11.86 10.53 4.89
CA VAL A 71 10.52 10.75 5.42
C VAL A 71 10.63 11.52 6.74
N THR A 72 10.00 12.68 6.80
CA THR A 72 9.91 13.49 8.01
C THR A 72 8.46 13.56 8.46
N ILE A 73 8.18 13.14 9.70
CA ILE A 73 6.87 13.26 10.33
C ILE A 73 6.96 14.32 11.43
N THR A 74 6.08 15.32 11.38
CA THR A 74 5.94 16.31 12.44
C THR A 74 4.57 16.20 13.09
N THR A 75 4.53 16.41 14.41
CA THR A 75 3.29 16.44 15.18
C THR A 75 3.42 17.39 16.36
N SER A 76 2.29 17.78 16.94
CA SER A 76 2.24 18.50 18.21
C SER A 76 1.61 17.60 19.26
N THR A 77 2.31 17.46 20.38
CA THR A 77 1.75 16.86 21.59
C THR A 77 0.56 17.67 22.14
N PRO A 78 -0.31 17.07 22.98
CA PRO A 78 -1.42 17.80 23.61
C PRO A 78 -1.00 19.00 24.46
N ASN A 79 0.24 19.01 24.98
CA ASN A 79 0.85 20.13 25.71
C ASN A 79 1.54 21.15 24.81
N GLY A 80 1.39 21.07 23.48
CA GLY A 80 1.90 22.05 22.53
C GLY A 80 3.37 21.89 22.15
N GLN A 81 4.07 20.86 22.62
CA GLN A 81 5.44 20.56 22.19
C GLN A 81 5.42 19.98 20.77
N PHE A 82 6.22 20.57 19.89
CA PHE A 82 6.48 20.06 18.54
C PHE A 82 7.48 18.90 18.58
N LEU A 83 7.16 17.83 17.86
CA LEU A 83 8.01 16.66 17.69
C LEU A 83 8.27 16.45 16.20
N SER A 84 9.50 16.03 15.87
CA SER A 84 9.91 15.72 14.51
C SER A 84 10.66 14.39 14.50
N TYR A 85 10.22 13.49 13.62
CA TYR A 85 10.82 12.18 13.39
C TYR A 85 11.36 12.15 11.97
N ARG A 86 12.59 11.69 11.80
CA ARG A 86 13.21 11.47 10.49
C ARG A 86 13.58 10.01 10.34
N VAL A 87 13.15 9.39 9.25
CA VAL A 87 13.51 8.03 8.84
C VAL A 87 13.81 8.00 7.35
N TYR A 88 14.48 6.94 6.89
CA TYR A 88 14.74 6.68 5.48
C TYR A 88 13.96 5.44 5.05
N THR A 89 13.49 5.44 3.80
CA THR A 89 12.88 4.23 3.25
C THR A 89 13.93 3.17 2.95
N ASP A 90 13.58 1.90 3.17
CA ASP A 90 14.44 0.77 2.84
C ASP A 90 14.44 0.46 1.32
N SER A 91 15.09 -0.63 0.92
CA SER A 91 15.15 -1.08 -0.48
C SER A 91 13.79 -1.37 -1.11
N ASN A 92 12.76 -1.62 -0.29
CA ASN A 92 11.38 -1.86 -0.71
C ASN A 92 10.51 -0.60 -0.60
N GLY A 93 11.12 0.56 -0.33
CA GLY A 93 10.44 1.83 -0.13
C GLY A 93 9.70 1.92 1.21
N GLN A 94 9.91 0.99 2.13
CA GLN A 94 9.15 0.90 3.38
C GLN A 94 9.78 1.73 4.50
N PHE A 95 8.94 2.25 5.39
CA PHE A 95 9.36 2.94 6.62
C PHE A 95 8.38 2.70 7.76
N ALA A 96 8.84 2.88 8.99
CA ALA A 96 8.02 2.78 10.19
C ALA A 96 8.48 3.77 11.26
N ILE A 97 7.53 4.45 11.89
CA ILE A 97 7.74 5.27 13.09
C ILE A 97 6.73 4.82 14.14
N ASN A 98 7.25 4.37 15.28
CA ASN A 98 6.47 3.88 16.40
C ASN A 98 6.49 4.87 17.56
N GLY A 99 5.44 4.82 18.38
CA GLY A 99 5.41 5.54 19.65
C GLY A 99 5.22 7.04 19.53
N ILE A 100 4.60 7.51 18.43
CA ILE A 100 4.24 8.91 18.21
C ILE A 100 3.20 9.29 19.27
N PRO A 101 3.47 10.28 20.15
CA PRO A 101 2.50 10.73 21.13
C PRO A 101 1.24 11.29 20.44
N THR A 102 0.08 10.91 20.96
CA THR A 102 -1.21 11.38 20.49
C THR A 102 -2.05 11.92 21.64
N GLY A 103 -3.01 12.78 21.33
CA GLY A 103 -4.07 13.19 22.24
C GLY A 103 -5.00 12.02 22.61
N SER A 104 -6.02 12.31 23.41
CA SER A 104 -6.98 11.30 23.88
C SER A 104 -7.73 10.62 22.72
N VAL A 105 -7.97 11.35 21.62
CA VAL A 105 -8.68 10.87 20.43
C VAL A 105 -7.74 10.73 19.23
N GLU A 106 -7.11 11.83 18.84
CA GLU A 106 -6.26 11.92 17.66
C GLU A 106 -5.26 13.07 17.77
N SER A 107 -4.31 13.17 16.85
CA SER A 107 -3.39 14.31 16.74
C SER A 107 -3.07 14.65 15.29
N PRO A 108 -2.93 15.94 14.96
CA PRO A 108 -2.50 16.33 13.63
C PRO A 108 -1.06 15.85 13.40
N VAL A 109 -0.85 15.21 12.26
CA VAL A 109 0.47 14.84 11.77
C VAL A 109 0.65 15.38 10.37
N THR A 110 1.85 15.88 10.10
CA THR A 110 2.28 16.27 8.76
C THR A 110 3.41 15.35 8.36
N ILE A 111 3.30 14.75 7.17
CA ILE A 111 4.36 13.95 6.56
C ILE A 111 4.93 14.74 5.40
N GLN A 112 6.26 14.84 5.36
CA GLN A 112 7.02 15.31 4.22
C GLN A 112 7.91 14.17 3.72
N VAL A 113 7.92 13.93 2.42
CA VAL A 113 8.78 12.93 1.78
C VAL A 113 9.62 13.62 0.72
N GLN A 114 10.94 13.43 0.84
CA GLN A 114 11.93 13.93 -0.10
C GLN A 114 12.63 12.73 -0.78
N PRO A 115 12.42 12.49 -2.07
CA PRO A 115 13.19 11.49 -2.82
C PRO A 115 14.63 11.95 -3.04
N ASN A 116 15.55 11.00 -3.18
CA ASN A 116 16.90 11.25 -3.70
C ASN A 116 16.94 11.28 -5.23
N ASP A 117 15.91 10.74 -5.89
CA ASP A 117 15.73 10.75 -7.33
C ASP A 117 15.06 12.06 -7.78
N THR A 118 15.78 12.85 -8.59
CA THR A 118 15.30 14.13 -9.13
C THR A 118 14.20 13.99 -10.18
N SER A 119 13.94 12.78 -10.67
CA SER A 119 12.81 12.50 -11.57
C SER A 119 11.47 12.44 -10.83
N LEU A 120 11.48 12.53 -9.49
CA LEU A 120 10.31 12.52 -8.63
C LEU A 120 10.16 13.85 -7.88
N GLN A 121 8.92 14.22 -7.60
CA GLN A 121 8.58 15.39 -6.79
C GLN A 121 8.51 15.02 -5.33
N SER A 122 8.94 15.96 -4.48
CA SER A 122 8.67 15.93 -3.05
C SER A 122 7.17 16.07 -2.77
N GLN A 123 6.72 15.52 -1.65
CA GLN A 123 5.35 15.64 -1.21
C GLN A 123 5.25 16.04 0.25
N HIS A 124 4.23 16.82 0.57
CA HIS A 124 3.78 17.07 1.92
C HIS A 124 2.27 16.86 2.02
N PHE A 125 1.80 16.25 3.10
CA PHE A 125 0.38 16.14 3.39
C PHE A 125 0.16 15.98 4.90
N SER A 126 -1.07 16.24 5.34
CA SER A 126 -1.44 16.13 6.75
C SER A 126 -2.69 15.28 6.93
N PHE A 127 -2.78 14.62 8.08
CA PHE A 127 -3.97 13.89 8.50
C PHE A 127 -4.05 13.82 10.02
N LEU A 128 -5.15 13.29 10.53
CA LEU A 128 -5.36 13.06 11.96
C LEU A 128 -4.94 11.63 12.30
N LEU A 129 -3.91 11.50 13.13
CA LEU A 129 -3.39 10.22 13.60
C LEU A 129 -4.20 9.78 14.82
N ALA A 130 -4.96 8.70 14.67
CA ALA A 130 -5.78 8.15 15.74
C ALA A 130 -4.94 7.57 16.89
N ASN A 131 -5.43 7.77 18.11
CA ASN A 131 -4.80 7.28 19.32
C ASN A 131 -4.88 5.73 19.43
N ASN A 132 -3.83 5.12 19.98
CA ASN A 132 -3.73 3.69 20.30
C ASN A 132 -3.89 2.72 19.11
N ARG A 133 -3.57 3.13 17.88
CA ARG A 133 -3.65 2.26 16.71
C ARG A 133 -2.63 2.64 15.64
N PRO A 134 -2.19 1.71 14.79
CA PRO A 134 -1.36 2.05 13.65
C PRO A 134 -2.20 2.70 12.53
N THR A 135 -1.60 3.64 11.83
CA THR A 135 -2.07 4.14 10.53
C THR A 135 -1.08 3.73 9.47
N GLN A 136 -1.58 3.18 8.36
CA GLN A 136 -0.76 2.85 7.21
C GLN A 136 -0.89 3.93 6.14
N VAL A 137 0.23 4.30 5.50
CA VAL A 137 0.26 5.23 4.38
C VAL A 137 0.99 4.63 3.18
N VAL A 138 0.43 4.85 2.00
CA VAL A 138 1.08 4.54 0.72
C VAL A 138 1.32 5.87 0.04
N ILE A 139 2.58 6.29 -0.02
CA ILE A 139 2.96 7.61 -0.51
C ILE A 139 3.42 7.47 -1.95
N ALA A 140 2.65 8.06 -2.88
CA ALA A 140 2.88 7.92 -4.30
C ALA A 140 3.52 9.20 -4.86
N LEU A 141 4.85 9.21 -5.03
CA LEU A 141 5.58 10.38 -5.50
C LEU A 141 5.33 10.65 -6.98
N LEU A 142 4.98 11.88 -7.31
CA LEU A 142 4.66 12.31 -8.67
C LEU A 142 5.94 12.42 -9.51
N PRO A 143 5.89 12.12 -10.82
CA PRO A 143 6.98 12.47 -11.73
C PRO A 143 7.27 13.98 -11.72
N ALA A 144 8.54 14.36 -11.88
CA ALA A 144 8.98 15.77 -11.87
C ALA A 144 8.23 16.65 -12.87
N ASN A 145 7.84 16.09 -14.02
CA ASN A 145 7.10 16.76 -15.08
C ASN A 145 5.56 16.70 -14.92
N PHE A 146 5.04 16.03 -13.91
CA PHE A 146 3.60 15.96 -13.68
C PHE A 146 3.08 17.24 -13.02
N ASN A 147 2.02 17.82 -13.58
CA ASN A 147 1.37 18.99 -13.00
C ASN A 147 0.17 18.55 -12.13
N ALA A 148 0.33 18.65 -10.81
CA ALA A 148 -0.73 18.30 -9.86
C ALA A 148 -2.01 19.15 -10.03
N ALA A 149 -1.91 20.36 -10.60
CA ALA A 149 -3.07 21.20 -10.89
C ALA A 149 -4.02 20.61 -11.95
N ASN A 150 -3.57 19.61 -12.71
CA ASN A 150 -4.42 18.91 -13.67
C ASN A 150 -5.36 17.89 -13.00
N VAL A 151 -5.13 17.55 -11.72
CA VAL A 151 -5.98 16.61 -11.00
C VAL A 151 -7.23 17.32 -10.51
N ALA A 152 -8.40 16.84 -10.93
CA ALA A 152 -9.69 17.38 -10.50
C ALA A 152 -10.45 16.45 -9.56
N LYS A 153 -10.26 15.13 -9.70
CA LYS A 153 -11.04 14.14 -8.95
C LYS A 153 -10.24 12.88 -8.66
N ILE A 154 -10.48 12.29 -7.49
CA ILE A 154 -10.07 10.93 -7.17
C ILE A 154 -11.34 10.09 -6.98
N ALA A 155 -11.34 8.85 -7.45
CA ALA A 155 -12.40 7.89 -7.19
C ALA A 155 -11.83 6.65 -6.54
N ILE A 156 -12.46 6.20 -5.46
CA ILE A 156 -12.17 4.90 -4.83
C ILE A 156 -13.37 4.00 -5.11
N THR A 157 -13.15 2.90 -5.82
CA THR A 157 -14.19 1.94 -6.19
C THR A 157 -13.84 0.55 -5.69
N GLN A 158 -14.81 -0.15 -5.11
CA GLN A 158 -14.66 -1.57 -4.83
C GLN A 158 -14.72 -2.35 -6.14
N VAL A 159 -13.69 -3.14 -6.42
CA VAL A 159 -13.54 -3.94 -7.65
C VAL A 159 -14.11 -5.33 -7.47
N SER A 160 -13.96 -5.93 -6.28
CA SER A 160 -14.53 -7.23 -5.99
C SER A 160 -14.79 -7.43 -4.50
N ASN A 161 -15.72 -8.33 -4.20
CA ASN A 161 -15.97 -8.86 -2.87
C ASN A 161 -16.00 -10.39 -2.97
N PRO A 162 -14.86 -11.08 -3.10
CA PRO A 162 -14.89 -12.53 -3.07
C PRO A 162 -15.42 -12.92 -1.69
N SER A 163 -16.51 -13.67 -1.64
CA SER A 163 -17.12 -14.13 -0.38
C SER A 163 -16.06 -14.80 0.50
N GLY A 164 -15.70 -14.15 1.62
CA GLY A 164 -14.70 -14.65 2.57
C GLY A 164 -13.29 -14.04 2.46
N ASN A 165 -13.02 -13.16 1.49
CA ASN A 165 -11.74 -12.46 1.35
C ASN A 165 -11.85 -10.96 1.68
N ALA A 166 -10.71 -10.32 1.94
CA ALA A 166 -10.62 -8.87 2.07
C ALA A 166 -11.16 -8.17 0.80
N PRO A 167 -12.03 -7.15 0.92
CA PRO A 167 -12.52 -6.41 -0.24
C PRO A 167 -11.36 -5.78 -1.02
N LEU A 168 -11.45 -5.88 -2.34
CA LEU A 168 -10.46 -5.31 -3.26
C LEU A 168 -10.96 -3.95 -3.73
N TYR A 169 -10.15 -2.91 -3.55
CA TYR A 169 -10.44 -1.55 -3.98
C TYR A 169 -9.48 -1.11 -5.09
N LYS A 170 -9.87 -0.08 -5.82
CA LYS A 170 -9.03 0.63 -6.79
C LYS A 170 -9.19 2.12 -6.59
N ALA A 171 -8.08 2.84 -6.62
CA ALA A 171 -8.07 4.29 -6.63
C ALA A 171 -7.67 4.80 -8.02
N GLN A 172 -8.45 5.73 -8.56
CA GLN A 172 -8.22 6.31 -9.89
C GLN A 172 -8.25 7.84 -9.82
N VAL A 173 -7.38 8.48 -10.58
CA VAL A 173 -7.21 9.93 -10.61
C VAL A 173 -7.69 10.45 -11.97
N TYR A 174 -8.47 11.53 -11.96
CA TYR A 174 -9.08 12.10 -13.16
C TYR A 174 -8.80 13.60 -13.27
N ASP A 175 -8.71 14.08 -14.51
CA ASP A 175 -8.70 15.51 -14.82
C ASP A 175 -10.11 16.12 -14.79
N ALA A 176 -10.19 17.44 -15.06
CA ALA A 176 -11.46 18.17 -15.06
C ALA A 176 -12.42 17.76 -16.20
N GLN A 177 -11.90 17.10 -17.24
CA GLN A 177 -12.67 16.58 -18.37
C GLN A 177 -13.13 15.14 -18.14
N GLY A 178 -12.70 14.50 -17.04
CA GLY A 178 -13.02 13.12 -16.71
C GLY A 178 -12.09 12.10 -17.37
N ASN A 179 -10.98 12.51 -17.97
CA ASN A 179 -9.99 11.57 -18.48
C ASN A 179 -9.19 10.97 -17.33
N LEU A 180 -8.83 9.69 -17.46
CA LEU A 180 -7.97 9.01 -16.50
C LEU A 180 -6.55 9.56 -16.60
N LEU A 181 -6.01 10.03 -15.48
CA LEU A 181 -4.60 10.33 -15.32
C LEU A 181 -3.89 9.05 -14.87
N ALA A 182 -2.85 8.65 -15.61
CA ALA A 182 -2.08 7.42 -15.36
C ALA A 182 -1.12 7.55 -14.17
N ILE A 183 -1.67 7.93 -13.01
CA ILE A 183 -0.98 8.03 -11.74
C ILE A 183 -1.80 7.38 -10.64
N PHE A 184 -1.10 6.86 -9.63
CA PHE A 184 -1.68 6.37 -8.40
C PHE A 184 -1.65 7.45 -7.32
N PRO A 185 -2.74 7.66 -6.56
CA PRO A 185 -2.77 8.65 -5.50
C PRO A 185 -2.08 8.15 -4.23
N THR A 186 -1.72 9.08 -3.35
CA THR A 186 -1.30 8.75 -1.97
C THR A 186 -2.52 8.25 -1.19
N LEU A 187 -2.38 7.15 -0.46
CA LEU A 187 -3.43 6.56 0.36
C LEU A 187 -3.09 6.65 1.85
N ILE A 188 -4.07 6.96 2.68
CA ILE A 188 -4.02 6.98 4.14
C ILE A 188 -5.10 6.03 4.64
N LEU A 189 -4.69 5.03 5.41
CA LEU A 189 -5.54 3.96 5.90
C LEU A 189 -5.53 3.98 7.43
N ASP A 190 -6.60 4.51 8.02
CA ASP A 190 -6.74 4.55 9.47
C ASP A 190 -7.27 3.22 10.00
N GLY A 191 -6.48 2.56 10.86
CA GLY A 191 -6.90 1.37 11.59
C GLY A 191 -6.82 0.06 10.81
N GLY A 192 -5.97 -0.07 9.79
CA GLY A 192 -5.84 -1.32 9.06
C GLY A 192 -4.59 -1.47 8.21
N VAL A 193 -4.34 -2.70 7.79
CA VAL A 193 -3.27 -3.06 6.87
C VAL A 193 -3.85 -3.12 5.46
N ALA A 194 -3.27 -2.38 4.52
CA ALA A 194 -3.55 -2.57 3.11
C ALA A 194 -2.34 -3.11 2.35
N THR A 195 -2.56 -4.17 1.59
CA THR A 195 -1.58 -4.63 0.60
C THR A 195 -1.93 -3.96 -0.71
N VAL A 196 -1.00 -3.16 -1.24
CA VAL A 196 -1.13 -2.55 -2.57
C VAL A 196 -0.61 -3.54 -3.60
N ASN A 197 -1.42 -3.80 -4.61
CA ASN A 197 -1.08 -4.65 -5.73
C ASN A 197 -0.48 -3.83 -6.88
N ALA A 198 0.18 -4.54 -7.79
CA ALA A 198 0.86 -3.96 -8.94
C ALA A 198 -0.04 -3.16 -9.90
N ASP A 199 -1.32 -3.51 -9.95
CA ASP A 199 -2.32 -2.91 -10.84
C ASP A 199 -3.01 -1.66 -10.25
N GLY A 200 -2.50 -1.15 -9.12
CA GLY A 200 -3.11 -0.04 -8.39
C GLY A 200 -4.43 -0.44 -7.69
N THR A 201 -4.70 -1.74 -7.57
CA THR A 201 -5.67 -2.21 -6.60
C THR A 201 -5.03 -2.35 -5.24
N PHE A 202 -5.83 -2.32 -4.19
CA PHE A 202 -5.36 -2.60 -2.84
C PHE A 202 -6.43 -3.36 -2.08
N THR A 203 -5.98 -4.34 -1.30
CA THR A 203 -6.86 -5.03 -0.36
C THR A 203 -6.79 -4.32 0.97
N VAL A 204 -7.91 -4.27 1.67
CA VAL A 204 -7.97 -3.73 3.02
C VAL A 204 -8.26 -4.90 3.95
N ALA A 205 -7.23 -5.36 4.67
CA ALA A 205 -7.37 -6.50 5.56
C ALA A 205 -8.20 -6.10 6.79
N GLY A 206 -9.33 -6.79 6.98
CA GLY A 206 -10.25 -6.56 8.10
C GLY A 206 -10.52 -7.78 8.99
N ALA A 207 -9.77 -8.88 8.89
CA ALA A 207 -10.16 -10.14 9.54
C ALA A 207 -9.13 -10.78 10.48
N ALA A 208 -7.86 -10.38 10.49
CA ALA A 208 -6.84 -11.05 11.31
C ALA A 208 -6.64 -10.45 12.71
N ALA A 209 -7.15 -9.25 12.97
CA ALA A 209 -7.18 -8.62 14.29
C ALA A 209 -8.37 -7.66 14.29
N ASN A 210 -9.01 -7.43 15.43
CA ASN A 210 -10.24 -6.63 15.61
C ASN A 210 -10.12 -5.12 15.26
N ILE A 211 -9.31 -4.76 14.27
CA ILE A 211 -9.12 -3.41 13.77
C ILE A 211 -9.68 -3.41 12.36
N THR A 212 -10.94 -3.04 12.23
CA THR A 212 -11.49 -2.70 10.93
C THR A 212 -11.07 -1.27 10.62
N PRO A 213 -10.36 -1.06 9.49
CA PRO A 213 -10.05 0.29 9.06
C PRO A 213 -11.35 1.07 8.90
N GLN A 214 -11.34 2.29 9.39
CA GLN A 214 -12.55 3.12 9.51
C GLN A 214 -12.78 3.92 8.23
N SER A 215 -11.68 4.27 7.55
CA SER A 215 -11.70 5.06 6.33
C SER A 215 -10.48 4.79 5.46
N ILE A 216 -10.66 5.00 4.17
CA ILE A 216 -9.58 5.12 3.20
C ILE A 216 -9.62 6.55 2.69
N THR A 217 -8.55 7.31 2.90
CA THR A 217 -8.39 8.64 2.30
C THR A 217 -7.37 8.57 1.19
N ALA A 218 -7.74 9.01 -0.01
CA ALA A 218 -6.85 9.15 -1.14
C ALA A 218 -6.63 10.65 -1.44
N THR A 219 -5.40 11.03 -1.75
CA THR A 219 -5.02 12.42 -2.06
C THR A 219 -3.90 12.46 -3.10
N VAL A 220 -3.80 13.55 -3.86
CA VAL A 220 -2.64 13.83 -4.73
C VAL A 220 -1.96 15.10 -4.23
N PRO A 221 -1.05 14.99 -3.26
CA PRO A 221 -0.36 16.14 -2.70
C PRO A 221 0.81 16.59 -3.58
N SER A 222 1.10 17.87 -3.54
CA SER A 222 2.32 18.46 -4.08
C SER A 222 2.71 19.69 -3.25
N ASP A 223 3.99 20.06 -3.28
CA ASP A 223 4.49 21.28 -2.61
C ASP A 223 3.87 22.58 -3.14
N THR A 224 3.15 22.52 -4.26
CA THR A 224 2.57 23.69 -4.94
C THR A 224 1.05 23.79 -4.82
N THR A 225 0.38 22.79 -4.25
CA THR A 225 -1.09 22.72 -4.19
C THR A 225 -1.58 22.92 -2.75
N PRO A 226 -2.07 24.12 -2.38
CA PRO A 226 -2.47 24.42 -1.01
C PRO A 226 -3.72 23.65 -0.54
N ASN A 227 -4.48 23.05 -1.46
CA ASN A 227 -5.64 22.19 -1.17
C ASN A 227 -5.66 21.01 -2.14
N PRO A 228 -4.90 19.93 -1.87
CA PRO A 228 -4.81 18.81 -2.78
C PRO A 228 -6.18 18.10 -2.90
N PRO A 229 -6.55 17.65 -4.11
CA PRO A 229 -7.77 16.89 -4.31
C PRO A 229 -7.74 15.65 -3.43
N THR A 230 -8.81 15.46 -2.68
CA THR A 230 -8.89 14.43 -1.63
C THR A 230 -10.24 13.73 -1.71
N THR A 231 -10.28 12.43 -1.46
CA THR A 231 -11.49 11.62 -1.40
C THR A 231 -11.39 10.64 -0.25
N THR A 232 -12.43 10.58 0.57
CA THR A 232 -12.50 9.65 1.71
C THR A 232 -13.66 8.68 1.51
N LEU A 233 -13.36 7.39 1.58
CA LEU A 233 -14.33 6.31 1.60
C LEU A 233 -14.45 5.80 3.04
N PRO A 234 -15.57 6.04 3.75
CA PRO A 234 -15.82 5.40 5.03
C PRO A 234 -16.05 3.90 4.81
N LEU A 235 -15.41 3.07 5.61
CA LEU A 235 -15.61 1.64 5.59
C LEU A 235 -16.67 1.30 6.64
N SER A 236 -17.87 0.97 6.18
CA SER A 236 -18.91 0.45 7.07
C SER A 236 -18.51 -0.95 7.51
N ASN A 237 -18.32 -1.15 8.81
CA ASN A 237 -18.42 -2.48 9.40
C ASN A 237 -19.80 -2.98 9.05
N GLY A 238 -19.92 -3.91 8.10
CA GLY A 238 -21.17 -4.54 7.74
C GLY A 238 -21.89 -4.93 9.02
N GLY A 239 -22.84 -4.10 9.43
CA GLY A 239 -23.45 -4.21 10.74
C GLY A 239 -24.05 -5.58 10.80
N LYS A 240 -23.65 -6.38 11.79
CA LYS A 240 -24.42 -7.57 12.17
C LYS A 240 -25.87 -7.09 12.22
N PRO A 241 -26.81 -7.66 11.42
CA PRO A 241 -28.20 -7.25 11.50
C PRO A 241 -28.60 -7.35 12.96
N THR A 242 -28.99 -6.22 13.55
CA THR A 242 -29.56 -6.21 14.89
C THR A 242 -30.76 -7.16 14.84
N PRO A 243 -30.86 -8.14 15.76
CA PRO A 243 -32.05 -8.96 15.85
C PRO A 243 -33.27 -8.04 15.86
N ASP A 244 -34.25 -8.33 15.01
CA ASP A 244 -35.51 -7.59 14.99
C ASP A 244 -36.05 -7.55 16.44
N PRO A 245 -36.24 -6.36 17.05
CA PRO A 245 -36.75 -6.28 18.41
C PRO A 245 -38.20 -6.76 18.51
N ASN A 246 -38.85 -7.08 17.39
CA ASN A 246 -40.23 -7.56 17.37
C ASN A 246 -40.41 -8.78 16.44
N PRO A 247 -39.88 -9.96 16.80
CA PRO A 247 -40.18 -11.18 16.05
C PRO A 247 -41.69 -11.41 16.09
N THR A 248 -42.35 -11.28 14.94
CA THR A 248 -43.77 -11.61 14.85
C THR A 248 -43.93 -13.09 15.21
N PRO A 249 -44.71 -13.44 16.26
CA PRO A 249 -44.89 -14.83 16.62
C PRO A 249 -45.57 -15.58 15.46
N PRO A 250 -45.14 -16.81 15.17
CA PRO A 250 -45.78 -17.61 14.12
C PRO A 250 -47.25 -17.83 14.47
N ASN A 251 -48.14 -17.55 13.52
CA ASN A 251 -49.54 -17.95 13.63
C ASN A 251 -49.62 -19.47 13.78
N LEU A 252 -50.19 -19.91 14.90
CA LEU A 252 -50.59 -21.29 15.16
C LEU A 252 -51.83 -21.66 14.34
#